data_AF-A0A0K3CGV0-F1
#
_entry.id   AF-A0A0K3CGV0-F1
#
_cell.length_a   1.000
_cell.length_b   1.000
_cell.length_c   1.000
_cell.angle_alpha   90.00
_cell.angle_beta   90.00
_cell.angle_gamma   90.00
#
_symmetry.space_group_name_H-M   'P 1'
#
loop_
_entity.id
_entity.type
_entity.pdbx_description
1 polymer ?
#
loop_
_entity_poly.entity_id
_entity_poly.type
_entity_poly.pdbx_seq_one_letter_code
_entity_poly.pdbx_strand_id
1 'polypeptide(L)'
;MSRRGTASLFVPDDLLEPREISGSVIATRADQLDVQINILHQDSHTSLREADSSPKAPAAQVLYSLLLLVTAVLQGCVRILSVRLPLLGPLSERTAFARQLHTRFAQAASLLPMYFSLRRDLYGSGSAEARAQAHTTYIRFFNLVWLVANDFIVGMALASYVRDNAPFLKHLAEKLVRVYVLAYLRELLAWLSSWPMGVKLNDEVATVICGAFLFLSQLWENVFLGPVLAHLPVHLIGLCGILGASSLLALTADLISLLTLPFFACYVAATLVYRWSLSTLSALFNVFRGRKYNPLRSRVEPATYDVDALLLGTILFVTISFLFPTLVAFYLAFASSRLLILSVQAVLLMGVSALNAFPLFALLLRFKSPRRLPGGVDLEACEDVRHWPERHLHLRSRPVSYLAILSSLLVVFDEFLSPRGLLKVLGSLLSGRVIW
;
A
#
# COMPACT_ATOMS: atom_id res chain seq x y z
N MET A 1 -29.64 -51.91 -27.14
CA MET A 1 -28.19 -51.59 -27.13
C MET A 1 -28.01 -50.41 -26.18
N SER A 2 -27.67 -50.65 -24.91
CA SER A 2 -26.31 -50.83 -24.36
C SER A 2 -25.62 -49.50 -24.03
N ARG A 3 -25.62 -49.11 -22.73
CA ARG A 3 -24.46 -48.86 -21.81
C ARG A 3 -23.56 -47.69 -22.22
N ARG A 4 -23.01 -46.80 -21.37
CA ARG A 4 -22.75 -46.53 -19.93
C ARG A 4 -22.36 -45.02 -19.93
N GLY A 5 -22.55 -44.14 -18.94
CA GLY A 5 -22.29 -44.23 -17.51
C GLY A 5 -21.19 -43.18 -17.13
N THR A 6 -21.50 -42.29 -16.17
CA THR A 6 -20.59 -41.65 -15.17
C THR A 6 -19.38 -40.83 -15.67
N ALA A 7 -18.94 -39.69 -15.10
CA ALA A 7 -18.98 -39.20 -13.74
C ALA A 7 -18.80 -37.68 -13.69
N SER A 8 -19.57 -37.03 -12.82
CA SER A 8 -19.26 -35.74 -12.22
C SER A 8 -18.10 -35.91 -11.23
N LEU A 9 -16.98 -35.19 -11.43
CA LEU A 9 -15.97 -35.02 -10.39
C LEU A 9 -16.04 -33.60 -9.84
N PHE A 10 -16.85 -33.47 -8.79
CA PHE A 10 -16.57 -32.56 -7.69
C PHE A 10 -15.23 -32.96 -7.08
N VAL A 11 -14.25 -32.06 -7.09
CA VAL A 11 -13.06 -32.16 -6.23
C VAL A 11 -13.26 -31.17 -5.08
N PRO A 12 -13.30 -31.63 -3.82
CA PRO A 12 -13.32 -30.76 -2.66
C PRO A 12 -11.95 -30.14 -2.40
N ASP A 13 -11.96 -28.93 -1.86
CA ASP A 13 -10.82 -28.24 -1.24
C ASP A 13 -10.13 -29.15 -0.22
N ASP A 14 -8.82 -29.36 -0.37
CA ASP A 14 -7.85 -29.45 0.75
C ASP A 14 -6.45 -29.71 0.19
N LEU A 15 -5.75 -28.62 -0.13
CA LEU A 15 -4.29 -28.48 -0.08
C LEU A 15 -4.03 -26.97 -0.15
N LEU A 16 -4.31 -26.31 0.98
CA LEU A 16 -4.07 -24.89 1.20
C LEU A 16 -2.56 -24.64 1.22
N GLU A 17 -1.99 -24.35 0.04
CA GLU A 17 -0.80 -23.51 -0.05
C GLU A 17 -1.11 -22.14 0.59
N PRO A 18 -0.17 -21.53 1.32
CA PRO A 18 -0.39 -20.24 1.95
C PRO A 18 -0.36 -19.15 0.87
N ARG A 19 -1.52 -18.83 0.28
CA ARG A 19 -1.69 -17.57 -0.44
C ARG A 19 -1.52 -16.43 0.58
N GLU A 20 -0.46 -15.65 0.41
CA GLU A 20 -0.17 -14.39 1.11
C GLU A 20 -1.38 -13.43 0.96
N ILE A 21 -2.28 -13.40 1.94
CA ILE A 21 -3.56 -12.66 1.87
C ILE A 21 -3.46 -11.18 2.27
N SER A 22 -2.29 -10.69 2.69
CA SER A 22 -2.13 -9.23 2.89
C SER A 22 -1.78 -8.44 1.65
N GLY A 23 -1.61 -9.13 0.52
CA GLY A 23 -1.56 -8.49 -0.78
C GLY A 23 -2.84 -7.74 -1.10
N SER A 24 -4.04 -8.09 -0.61
CA SER A 24 -5.28 -7.64 -1.27
C SER A 24 -5.61 -6.13 -1.24
N VAL A 25 -4.99 -5.32 -0.36
CA VAL A 25 -5.13 -3.85 -0.38
C VAL A 25 -3.96 -3.18 -1.11
N ILE A 26 -2.81 -3.87 -1.16
CA ILE A 26 -1.60 -3.43 -1.87
C ILE A 26 -1.60 -3.93 -3.34
N ALA A 27 -2.32 -5.00 -3.64
CA ALA A 27 -2.40 -5.68 -4.94
C ALA A 27 -3.48 -5.07 -5.83
N THR A 28 -4.59 -4.57 -5.27
CA THR A 28 -5.48 -3.66 -6.03
C THR A 28 -4.79 -2.35 -6.38
N ARG A 29 -3.86 -1.91 -5.52
CA ARG A 29 -3.03 -0.71 -5.70
C ARG A 29 -1.88 -0.93 -6.69
N ALA A 30 -1.36 -2.16 -6.76
CA ALA A 30 -0.45 -2.61 -7.81
C ALA A 30 -1.20 -2.70 -9.14
N ASP A 31 -2.40 -3.28 -9.20
CA ASP A 31 -3.17 -3.40 -10.44
C ASP A 31 -3.51 -2.03 -11.08
N GLN A 32 -3.84 -0.98 -10.33
CA GLN A 32 -4.12 0.34 -10.95
C GLN A 32 -2.85 1.09 -11.39
N LEU A 33 -1.78 1.04 -10.60
CA LEU A 33 -0.49 1.58 -11.01
C LEU A 33 0.13 0.76 -12.14
N ASP A 34 -0.03 -0.56 -12.15
CA ASP A 34 0.38 -1.48 -13.20
C ASP A 34 -0.49 -1.35 -14.44
N VAL A 35 -1.77 -0.99 -14.33
CA VAL A 35 -2.60 -0.61 -15.49
C VAL A 35 -2.12 0.73 -16.04
N GLN A 36 -1.83 1.73 -15.20
CA GLN A 36 -1.31 3.02 -15.67
C GLN A 36 0.12 2.92 -16.22
N ILE A 37 0.96 2.07 -15.63
CA ILE A 37 2.32 1.73 -16.06
C ILE A 37 2.27 0.84 -17.29
N ASN A 38 1.34 -0.13 -17.42
CA ASN A 38 1.18 -0.94 -18.63
C ASN A 38 0.64 -0.10 -19.78
N ILE A 39 -0.29 0.82 -19.55
CA ILE A 39 -0.72 1.79 -20.57
C ILE A 39 0.48 2.66 -20.99
N LEU A 40 1.27 3.17 -20.04
CA LEU A 40 2.49 3.92 -20.33
C LEU A 40 3.58 3.06 -21.02
N HIS A 41 3.72 1.78 -20.68
CA HIS A 41 4.69 0.86 -21.28
C HIS A 41 4.26 0.48 -22.69
N GLN A 42 2.98 0.18 -22.90
CA GLN A 42 2.41 -0.22 -24.19
C GLN A 42 2.40 0.96 -25.17
N ASP A 43 2.14 2.18 -24.68
CA ASP A 43 2.33 3.43 -25.42
C ASP A 43 3.81 3.73 -25.68
N SER A 44 4.72 3.44 -24.74
CA SER A 44 6.17 3.67 -24.93
C SER A 44 6.79 2.73 -25.96
N HIS A 45 6.35 1.47 -26.04
CA HIS A 45 6.91 0.48 -26.97
C HIS A 45 6.42 0.70 -28.41
N THR A 46 5.20 1.19 -28.60
CA THR A 46 4.69 1.60 -29.92
C THR A 46 5.33 2.91 -30.37
N SER A 47 5.48 3.90 -29.48
CA SER A 47 6.06 5.20 -29.82
C SER A 47 7.60 5.19 -30.01
N LEU A 48 8.34 4.29 -29.35
CA LEU A 48 9.79 4.11 -29.59
C LEU A 48 10.11 3.50 -30.96
N ARG A 49 9.21 2.67 -31.53
CA ARG A 49 9.35 2.12 -32.89
C ARG A 49 9.02 3.14 -34.00
N GLU A 50 8.31 4.22 -33.66
CA GLU A 50 7.82 5.23 -34.62
C GLU A 50 8.48 6.61 -34.44
N ALA A 51 9.46 6.74 -33.54
CA ALA A 51 10.22 7.97 -33.29
C ALA A 51 11.41 8.16 -34.28
N ASP A 52 11.35 7.54 -35.45
CA ASP A 52 12.45 7.43 -36.42
C ASP A 52 12.68 8.69 -37.28
N SER A 53 12.26 9.87 -36.82
CA SER A 53 12.64 11.14 -37.46
C SER A 53 13.91 11.70 -36.80
N SER A 54 15.07 11.23 -37.26
CA SER A 54 16.36 11.73 -36.76
C SER A 54 16.50 13.25 -36.98
N PRO A 55 16.96 14.02 -35.98
CA PRO A 55 17.19 15.46 -36.16
C PRO A 55 18.35 15.69 -37.15
N LYS A 56 18.19 16.65 -38.07
CA LYS A 56 19.16 16.91 -39.15
C LYS A 56 20.45 17.63 -38.71
N ALA A 57 20.48 18.20 -37.50
CA ALA A 57 21.64 18.94 -36.98
C ALA A 57 22.54 18.05 -36.10
N PRO A 58 23.88 18.09 -36.24
CA PRO A 58 24.78 17.15 -35.55
C PRO A 58 24.74 17.28 -34.03
N ALA A 59 24.63 18.49 -33.48
CA ALA A 59 24.50 18.69 -32.03
C ALA A 59 23.17 18.14 -31.45
N ALA A 60 22.08 18.21 -32.22
CA ALA A 60 20.79 17.68 -31.82
C ALA A 60 20.76 16.14 -31.86
N GLN A 61 21.55 15.52 -32.74
CA GLN A 61 21.71 14.06 -32.78
C GLN A 61 22.44 13.52 -31.55
N VAL A 62 23.49 14.21 -31.09
CA VAL A 62 24.22 13.84 -29.86
C VAL A 62 23.34 13.96 -28.62
N LEU A 63 22.57 15.03 -28.51
CA LEU A 63 21.62 15.18 -27.39
C LEU A 63 20.52 14.11 -27.44
N TYR A 64 20.01 13.79 -28.63
CA TYR A 64 18.99 12.76 -28.83
C TYR A 64 19.50 11.36 -28.46
N SER A 65 20.71 11.00 -28.89
CA SER A 65 21.31 9.70 -28.55
C SER A 65 21.59 9.58 -27.04
N LEU A 66 22.01 10.66 -26.38
CA LEU A 66 22.17 10.71 -24.93
C LEU A 66 20.83 10.49 -24.21
N LEU A 67 19.77 11.17 -24.63
CA LEU A 67 18.42 11.01 -24.04
C LEU A 67 17.87 9.60 -24.23
N LEU A 68 18.09 8.99 -25.39
CA LEU A 68 17.74 7.59 -25.65
C LEU A 68 18.53 6.63 -24.75
N LEU A 69 19.84 6.86 -24.57
CA LEU A 69 20.68 6.06 -23.68
C LEU A 69 20.15 6.13 -22.23
N VAL A 70 19.87 7.34 -21.73
CA VAL A 70 19.32 7.53 -20.38
C VAL A 70 17.97 6.80 -20.24
N THR A 71 17.11 6.91 -21.24
CA THR A 71 15.80 6.22 -21.25
C THR A 71 15.97 4.70 -21.23
N ALA A 72 16.91 4.15 -22.01
CA ALA A 72 17.22 2.72 -22.03
C ALA A 72 17.76 2.22 -20.68
N VAL A 73 18.63 3.00 -20.02
CA VAL A 73 19.14 2.68 -18.67
C VAL A 73 18.00 2.66 -17.66
N LEU A 74 17.12 3.67 -17.66
CA LEU A 74 15.97 3.73 -16.76
C LEU A 74 15.02 2.54 -16.97
N GLN A 75 14.73 2.18 -18.22
CA GLN A 75 13.93 0.98 -18.54
C GLN A 75 14.62 -0.31 -18.08
N GLY A 76 15.95 -0.39 -18.17
CA GLY A 76 16.74 -1.46 -17.60
C GLY A 76 16.55 -1.58 -16.08
N CYS A 77 16.62 -0.46 -15.35
CA CYS A 77 16.37 -0.41 -13.91
C CYS A 77 14.94 -0.86 -13.54
N VAL A 78 13.93 -0.41 -14.29
CA VAL A 78 12.53 -0.83 -14.13
C VAL A 78 12.40 -2.34 -14.28
N ARG A 79 13.02 -2.92 -15.33
CA ARG A 79 13.02 -4.36 -15.57
C ARG A 79 13.68 -5.13 -14.43
N ILE A 80 14.85 -4.70 -13.97
CA ILE A 80 15.55 -5.32 -12.83
C ILE A 80 14.66 -5.35 -11.60
N LEU A 81 13.96 -4.25 -11.31
CA LEU A 81 13.10 -4.16 -10.13
C LEU A 81 11.81 -4.98 -10.25
N SER A 82 11.37 -5.25 -11.48
CA SER A 82 10.25 -6.15 -11.79
C SER A 82 10.62 -7.64 -11.87
N VAL A 83 11.92 -7.99 -11.74
CA VAL A 83 12.35 -9.40 -11.77
C VAL A 83 11.69 -10.15 -10.63
N ARG A 84 10.98 -11.23 -10.99
CA ARG A 84 10.32 -12.12 -10.03
C ARG A 84 11.34 -13.11 -9.49
N LEU A 85 11.59 -13.06 -8.18
CA LEU A 85 12.38 -14.06 -7.48
C LEU A 85 11.50 -15.28 -7.14
N PRO A 86 12.02 -16.51 -7.24
CA PRO A 86 11.22 -17.76 -7.21
C PRO A 86 10.48 -18.03 -5.89
N LEU A 87 10.72 -17.26 -4.83
CA LEU A 87 10.03 -17.34 -3.53
C LEU A 87 9.50 -15.99 -3.03
N LEU A 88 9.96 -14.88 -3.63
CA LEU A 88 9.75 -13.54 -3.09
C LEU A 88 8.89 -12.66 -4.00
N GLY A 89 8.44 -13.14 -5.16
CA GLY A 89 7.70 -12.30 -6.11
C GLY A 89 8.58 -11.17 -6.68
N PRO A 90 8.00 -10.11 -7.27
CA PRO A 90 8.77 -8.99 -7.78
C PRO A 90 9.29 -8.11 -6.64
N LEU A 91 10.55 -7.67 -6.76
CA LEU A 91 11.24 -6.84 -5.75
C LEU A 91 10.52 -5.51 -5.51
N SER A 92 9.86 -4.95 -6.53
CA SER A 92 9.06 -3.74 -6.45
C SER A 92 7.86 -3.84 -5.50
N GLU A 93 7.35 -5.04 -5.22
CA GLU A 93 6.15 -5.21 -4.40
C GLU A 93 6.48 -5.39 -2.91
N ARG A 94 7.71 -5.77 -2.56
CA ARG A 94 8.10 -6.12 -1.18
C ARG A 94 8.29 -4.90 -0.28
N THR A 95 8.85 -3.81 -0.80
CA THR A 95 9.11 -2.60 -0.02
C THR A 95 8.43 -1.39 -0.67
N ALA A 96 7.95 -0.46 0.16
CA ALA A 96 7.34 0.77 -0.34
C ALA A 96 8.35 1.62 -1.12
N PHE A 97 9.60 1.64 -0.67
CA PHE A 97 10.69 2.34 -1.33
C PHE A 97 10.97 1.77 -2.73
N ALA A 98 11.07 0.45 -2.87
CA ALA A 98 11.26 -0.16 -4.19
C ALA A 98 10.09 0.17 -5.12
N ARG A 99 8.85 0.09 -4.64
CA ARG A 99 7.67 0.48 -5.44
C ARG A 99 7.74 1.93 -5.91
N GLN A 100 8.17 2.84 -5.04
CA GLN A 100 8.30 4.26 -5.38
C GLN A 100 9.44 4.49 -6.39
N LEU A 101 10.57 3.80 -6.24
CA LEU A 101 11.65 3.84 -7.23
C LEU A 101 11.20 3.34 -8.60
N HIS A 102 10.49 2.22 -8.64
CA HIS A 102 9.91 1.69 -9.86
C HIS A 102 9.03 2.74 -10.55
N THR A 103 8.11 3.35 -9.78
CA THR A 103 7.21 4.39 -10.28
C THR A 103 7.97 5.58 -10.84
N ARG A 104 9.01 6.06 -10.14
CA ARG A 104 9.81 7.21 -10.57
C ARG A 104 10.65 6.91 -11.81
N PHE A 105 11.27 5.75 -11.91
CA PHE A 105 12.01 5.35 -13.11
C PHE A 105 11.10 5.14 -14.31
N ALA A 106 9.91 4.55 -14.13
CA ALA A 106 8.92 4.41 -15.18
C ALA A 106 8.42 5.78 -15.68
N GLN A 107 8.10 6.69 -14.76
CA GLN A 107 7.71 8.06 -15.08
C GLN A 107 8.82 8.80 -15.85
N ALA A 108 10.06 8.73 -15.38
CA ALA A 108 11.20 9.36 -16.05
C ALA A 108 11.44 8.77 -17.46
N ALA A 109 11.36 7.45 -17.62
CA ALA A 109 11.49 6.78 -18.91
C ALA A 109 10.35 7.14 -19.89
N SER A 110 9.15 7.45 -19.39
CA SER A 110 8.00 7.81 -20.22
C SER A 110 8.05 9.26 -20.76
N LEU A 111 8.89 10.13 -20.19
CA LEU A 111 8.95 11.56 -20.58
C LEU A 111 9.38 11.76 -22.03
N LEU A 112 10.40 11.03 -22.48
CA LEU A 112 10.95 11.19 -23.82
C LEU A 112 9.96 10.74 -24.92
N PRO A 113 9.35 9.53 -24.85
CA PRO A 113 8.29 9.13 -25.77
C PRO A 113 7.08 10.07 -25.75
N MET A 114 6.66 10.52 -24.56
CA MET A 114 5.52 11.43 -24.39
C MET A 114 5.78 12.80 -25.02
N TYR A 115 7.02 13.31 -24.95
CA TYR A 115 7.42 14.54 -25.62
C TYR A 115 7.31 14.43 -27.14
N PHE A 116 7.75 13.31 -27.73
CA PHE A 116 7.65 13.10 -29.17
C PHE A 116 6.21 12.96 -29.64
N SER A 117 5.38 12.22 -28.91
CA SER A 117 3.94 12.15 -29.16
C SER A 117 3.31 13.54 -29.09
N LEU A 118 3.58 14.31 -28.02
CA LEU A 118 3.08 15.69 -27.89
C LEU A 118 3.47 16.58 -29.07
N ARG A 119 4.74 16.53 -29.50
CA ARG A 119 5.22 17.32 -30.63
C ARG A 119 4.52 16.91 -31.92
N ARG A 120 4.37 15.61 -32.17
CA ARG A 120 3.67 15.10 -33.36
C ARG A 120 2.22 15.58 -33.38
N ASP A 121 1.53 15.46 -32.25
CA ASP A 121 0.12 15.80 -32.14
C ASP A 121 -0.11 17.31 -32.28
N LEU A 122 0.78 18.16 -31.76
CA LEU A 122 0.66 19.62 -31.89
C LEU A 122 0.97 20.15 -33.29
N TYR A 123 1.94 19.58 -34.00
CA TYR A 123 2.41 20.11 -35.30
C TYR A 123 1.92 19.33 -36.53
N GLY A 124 1.40 18.10 -36.35
CA GLY A 124 0.98 17.22 -37.43
C GLY A 124 -0.53 17.18 -37.69
N SER A 125 -1.36 17.80 -36.84
CA SER A 125 -2.80 17.58 -36.85
C SER A 125 -3.62 18.76 -37.39
N GLY A 126 -4.49 18.51 -38.39
CA GLY A 126 -5.42 19.50 -38.97
C GLY A 126 -6.84 19.46 -38.41
N SER A 127 -7.27 18.33 -37.81
CA SER A 127 -8.64 18.16 -37.28
C SER A 127 -8.84 18.84 -35.91
N ALA A 128 -10.07 19.27 -35.62
CA ALA A 128 -10.44 19.86 -34.34
C ALA A 128 -10.33 18.87 -33.17
N GLU A 129 -10.69 17.60 -33.39
CA GLU A 129 -10.59 16.54 -32.38
C GLU A 129 -9.14 16.22 -32.02
N ALA A 130 -8.27 16.16 -33.03
CA ALA A 130 -6.84 15.94 -32.84
C ALA A 130 -6.18 17.08 -32.05
N ARG A 131 -6.61 18.33 -32.25
CA ARG A 131 -6.17 19.48 -31.42
C ARG A 131 -6.63 19.35 -29.97
N ALA A 132 -7.84 18.85 -29.71
CA ALA A 132 -8.33 18.61 -28.35
C ALA A 132 -7.54 17.49 -27.63
N GLN A 133 -7.21 16.41 -28.35
CA GLN A 133 -6.35 15.34 -27.84
C GLN A 133 -4.93 15.85 -27.55
N ALA A 134 -4.34 16.63 -28.47
CA ALA A 134 -3.03 17.26 -28.28
C ALA A 134 -2.99 18.17 -27.04
N HIS A 135 -4.05 18.94 -26.78
CA HIS A 135 -4.17 19.73 -25.56
C HIS A 135 -4.25 18.88 -24.29
N THR A 136 -4.90 17.72 -24.34
CA THR A 136 -4.96 16.79 -23.22
C THR A 136 -3.57 16.18 -22.94
N THR A 137 -2.87 15.73 -23.99
CA THR A 137 -1.49 15.22 -23.91
C THR A 137 -0.55 16.30 -23.38
N TYR A 138 -0.71 17.56 -23.80
CA TYR A 138 0.05 18.70 -23.29
C TYR A 138 -0.14 18.86 -21.77
N ILE A 139 -1.38 18.89 -21.29
CA ILE A 139 -1.67 19.05 -19.87
C ILE A 139 -1.07 17.89 -19.07
N ARG A 140 -1.19 16.65 -19.55
CA ARG A 140 -0.64 15.45 -18.89
C ARG A 140 0.89 15.51 -18.81
N PHE A 141 1.55 15.82 -19.91
CA PHE A 141 3.02 15.91 -19.97
C PHE A 141 3.56 16.96 -18.99
N PHE A 142 3.03 18.18 -19.04
CA PHE A 142 3.48 19.23 -18.13
C PHE A 142 3.09 18.95 -16.68
N ASN A 143 1.96 18.28 -16.43
CA ASN A 143 1.64 17.83 -15.07
C ASN A 143 2.68 16.85 -14.53
N LEU A 144 3.09 15.88 -15.33
CA LEU A 144 4.12 14.91 -14.95
C LEU A 144 5.48 15.61 -14.72
N VAL A 145 5.90 16.48 -15.63
CA VAL A 145 7.16 17.23 -15.50
C VAL A 145 7.15 18.10 -14.24
N TRP A 146 6.06 18.83 -13.98
CA TRP A 146 5.94 19.66 -12.77
C TRP A 146 5.92 18.81 -11.50
N LEU A 147 5.24 17.68 -11.50
CA LEU A 147 5.18 16.77 -10.36
C LEU A 147 6.56 16.21 -10.03
N VAL A 148 7.27 15.65 -11.01
CA VAL A 148 8.62 15.10 -10.83
C VAL A 148 9.59 16.19 -10.41
N ALA A 149 9.53 17.39 -11.02
CA ALA A 149 10.41 18.49 -10.67
C ALA A 149 10.19 18.99 -9.23
N ASN A 150 8.94 19.17 -8.80
CA ASN A 150 8.65 19.59 -7.43
C ASN A 150 9.02 18.52 -6.40
N ASP A 151 8.75 17.24 -6.69
CA ASP A 151 9.15 16.15 -5.80
C ASP A 151 10.68 16.08 -5.64
N PHE A 152 11.43 16.31 -6.71
CA PHE A 152 12.90 16.39 -6.68
C PHE A 152 13.40 17.62 -5.90
N ILE A 153 12.82 18.80 -6.13
CA ILE A 153 13.22 20.03 -5.41
C ILE A 153 12.97 19.89 -3.92
N VAL A 154 11.78 19.44 -3.52
CA VAL A 154 11.44 19.20 -2.12
C VAL A 154 12.31 18.07 -1.54
N GLY A 155 12.56 17.01 -2.32
CA GLY A 155 13.44 15.92 -1.96
C GLY A 155 14.87 16.36 -1.67
N MET A 156 15.46 17.22 -2.52
CA MET A 156 16.78 17.80 -2.29
C MET A 156 16.82 18.70 -1.05
N ALA A 157 15.78 19.51 -0.83
CA ALA A 157 15.68 20.34 0.37
C ALA A 157 15.64 19.46 1.64
N LEU A 158 14.85 18.39 1.63
CA LEU A 158 14.79 17.41 2.71
C LEU A 158 16.12 16.66 2.87
N ALA A 159 16.79 16.28 1.78
CA ALA A 159 18.09 15.61 1.83
C ALA A 159 19.16 16.50 2.49
N SER A 160 19.21 17.79 2.15
CA SER A 160 20.10 18.74 2.82
C SER A 160 19.75 18.85 4.30
N TYR A 161 18.46 19.02 4.62
CA TYR A 161 18.02 19.11 6.01
C TYR A 161 18.40 17.87 6.84
N VAL A 162 18.24 16.67 6.29
CA VAL A 162 18.62 15.41 6.94
C VAL A 162 20.12 15.30 7.12
N ARG A 163 20.91 15.71 6.13
CA ARG A 163 22.38 15.70 6.21
C ARG A 163 22.86 16.66 7.30
N ASP A 164 22.33 17.87 7.33
CA ASP A 164 22.80 18.93 8.22
C ASP A 164 22.36 18.67 9.68
N ASN A 165 21.23 17.98 9.88
CA ASN A 165 20.71 17.60 11.20
C ASN A 165 20.88 16.11 11.55
N ALA A 166 21.80 15.41 10.87
CA ALA A 166 22.00 13.97 11.05
C ALA A 166 22.18 13.50 12.51
N PRO A 167 23.00 14.15 13.37
CA PRO A 167 23.16 13.69 14.76
C PRO A 167 21.86 13.86 15.57
N PHE A 168 21.14 14.96 15.35
CA PHE A 168 19.84 15.18 15.99
C PHE A 168 18.82 14.14 15.56
N LEU A 169 18.70 13.87 14.26
CA LEU A 169 17.76 12.88 13.73
C LEU A 169 18.07 11.47 14.21
N LYS A 170 19.35 11.10 14.31
CA LYS A 170 19.79 9.82 14.89
C LYS A 170 19.33 9.71 16.34
N HIS A 171 19.61 10.72 17.16
CA HIS A 171 19.22 10.73 18.57
C HIS A 171 17.70 10.71 18.75
N LEU A 172 16.98 11.46 17.90
CA LEU A 172 15.52 11.44 17.88
C LEU A 172 14.98 10.05 17.54
N ALA A 173 15.49 9.41 16.49
CA ALA A 173 15.09 8.06 16.11
C ALA A 173 15.35 7.05 17.23
N GLU A 174 16.53 7.09 17.86
CA GLU A 174 16.86 6.26 19.02
C GLU A 174 15.89 6.49 20.18
N LYS A 175 15.62 7.75 20.54
CA LYS A 175 14.67 8.10 21.60
C LYS A 175 13.27 7.59 21.29
N LEU A 176 12.79 7.79 20.06
CA LEU A 176 11.46 7.35 19.62
C LEU A 176 11.34 5.83 19.71
N VAL A 177 12.33 5.08 19.25
CA VAL A 177 12.32 3.61 19.32
C VAL A 177 12.38 3.13 20.78
N ARG A 178 13.27 3.68 21.60
CA ARG A 178 13.39 3.29 23.01
C ARG A 178 12.10 3.54 23.80
N VAL A 179 11.41 4.67 23.54
CA VAL A 179 10.18 5.03 24.24
C VAL A 179 8.97 4.31 23.66
N TYR A 180 8.69 4.50 22.36
CA TYR A 180 7.42 4.06 21.77
C TYR A 180 7.43 2.61 21.30
N VAL A 181 8.59 2.00 21.08
CA VAL A 181 8.67 0.58 20.71
C VAL A 181 8.99 -0.25 21.95
N LEU A 182 10.10 0.02 22.61
CA LEU A 182 10.59 -0.84 23.71
C LEU A 182 9.87 -0.59 25.03
N ALA A 183 9.82 0.66 25.51
CA ALA A 183 9.18 0.96 26.79
C ALA A 183 7.67 0.70 26.72
N TYR A 184 6.98 1.14 25.67
CA TYR A 184 5.56 0.85 25.47
C TYR A 184 5.25 -0.65 25.46
N LEU A 185 6.07 -1.49 24.80
CA LEU A 185 5.85 -2.95 24.81
C LEU A 185 5.98 -3.53 26.22
N ARG A 186 6.98 -3.10 26.99
CA ARG A 186 7.18 -3.53 28.38
C ARG A 186 6.04 -3.07 29.29
N GLU A 187 5.59 -1.83 29.13
CA GLU A 187 4.44 -1.27 29.85
C GLU A 187 3.15 -1.99 29.51
N LEU A 188 2.91 -2.30 28.22
CA LEU A 188 1.75 -3.07 27.77
C LEU A 188 1.73 -4.46 28.40
N LEU A 189 2.87 -5.16 28.43
CA LEU A 189 3.01 -6.47 29.05
C LEU A 189 2.85 -6.41 30.58
N ALA A 190 3.41 -5.39 31.23
CA ALA A 190 3.21 -5.16 32.67
C ALA A 190 1.74 -4.88 33.00
N TRP A 191 1.07 -4.07 32.18
CA TRP A 191 -0.35 -3.77 32.30
C TRP A 191 -1.21 -5.04 32.13
N LEU A 192 -0.91 -5.87 31.12
CA LEU A 192 -1.58 -7.15 30.89
C LEU A 192 -1.37 -8.17 32.01
N SER A 193 -0.19 -8.20 32.64
CA SER A 193 0.10 -9.09 33.78
C SER A 193 -0.55 -8.63 35.09
N SER A 194 -0.91 -7.35 35.19
CA SER A 194 -1.68 -6.82 36.30
C SER A 194 -3.17 -7.09 36.06
N TRP A 195 -4.03 -6.08 36.09
CA TRP A 195 -5.47 -6.23 35.94
C TRP A 195 -5.96 -5.33 34.79
N PRO A 196 -5.80 -5.77 33.53
CA PRO A 196 -6.20 -4.94 32.40
C PRO A 196 -7.70 -4.63 32.48
N MET A 197 -8.03 -3.34 32.44
CA MET A 197 -9.41 -2.84 32.47
C MET A 197 -10.22 -3.31 33.71
N GLY A 198 -9.54 -3.68 34.81
CA GLY A 198 -10.15 -4.17 36.04
C GLY A 198 -10.59 -5.65 35.98
N VAL A 199 -10.26 -6.37 34.90
CA VAL A 199 -10.55 -7.81 34.77
C VAL A 199 -9.40 -8.61 35.34
N LYS A 200 -9.68 -9.45 36.34
CA LYS A 200 -8.68 -10.38 36.88
C LYS A 200 -8.46 -11.51 35.88
N LEU A 201 -7.28 -11.53 35.27
CA LEU A 201 -6.86 -12.60 34.38
C LEU A 201 -6.30 -13.78 35.18
N ASN A 202 -6.04 -14.89 34.47
CA ASN A 202 -5.33 -16.02 35.07
C ASN A 202 -3.84 -15.67 35.23
N ASP A 203 -3.40 -15.49 36.48
CA ASP A 203 -2.06 -15.02 36.83
C ASP A 203 -0.95 -15.98 36.34
N GLU A 204 -1.15 -17.29 36.44
CA GLU A 204 -0.16 -18.30 36.02
C GLU A 204 0.09 -18.27 34.51
N VAL A 205 -0.98 -18.12 33.71
CA VAL A 205 -0.84 -18.06 32.25
C VAL A 205 -0.37 -16.69 31.79
N ALA A 206 -0.83 -15.61 32.43
CA ALA A 206 -0.34 -14.27 32.14
C ALA A 206 1.16 -14.15 32.38
N THR A 207 1.68 -14.69 33.49
CA THR A 207 3.12 -14.66 33.81
C THR A 207 3.97 -15.43 32.80
N VAL A 208 3.54 -16.63 32.38
CA VAL A 208 4.23 -17.41 31.34
C VAL A 208 4.25 -16.68 30.00
N ILE A 209 3.11 -16.14 29.55
CA ILE A 209 3.01 -15.42 28.28
C ILE A 209 3.84 -14.13 28.31
N CYS A 210 3.75 -13.36 29.40
CA CYS A 210 4.56 -12.15 29.58
C CYS A 210 6.05 -12.47 29.60
N GLY A 211 6.49 -13.52 30.31
CA GLY A 211 7.88 -13.96 30.32
C GLY A 211 8.39 -14.28 28.91
N ALA A 212 7.60 -15.00 28.11
CA ALA A 212 7.96 -15.35 26.73
C ALA A 212 8.07 -14.11 25.83
N PHE A 213 7.11 -13.18 25.88
CA PHE A 213 7.15 -11.96 25.07
C PHE A 213 8.22 -10.96 25.52
N LEU A 214 8.49 -10.85 26.82
CA LEU A 214 9.61 -10.06 27.34
C LEU A 214 10.94 -10.63 26.84
N PHE A 215 11.12 -11.95 26.89
CA PHE A 215 12.30 -12.61 26.35
C PHE A 215 12.48 -12.34 24.86
N LEU A 216 11.42 -12.48 24.06
CA LEU A 216 11.45 -12.18 22.63
C LEU A 216 11.80 -10.72 22.35
N SER A 217 11.24 -9.79 23.12
CA SER A 217 11.54 -8.36 23.01
C SER A 217 12.99 -8.05 23.36
N GLN A 218 13.54 -8.64 24.43
CA GLN A 218 14.92 -8.46 24.85
C GLN A 218 15.90 -9.02 23.81
N LEU A 219 15.59 -10.19 23.24
CA LEU A 219 16.37 -10.78 22.17
C LEU A 219 16.44 -9.84 20.97
N TRP A 220 15.30 -9.29 20.54
CA TRP A 220 15.25 -8.37 19.42
C TRP A 220 15.99 -7.05 19.69
N GLU A 221 15.84 -6.50 20.89
CA GLU A 221 16.54 -5.29 21.32
C GLU A 221 18.05 -5.46 21.26
N ASN A 222 18.57 -6.55 21.83
CA ASN A 222 20.00 -6.79 21.94
C ASN A 222 20.64 -7.23 20.62
N VAL A 223 19.96 -8.09 19.85
CA VAL A 223 20.52 -8.67 18.61
C VAL A 223 20.33 -7.75 17.42
N PHE A 224 19.19 -7.05 17.31
CA PHE A 224 18.84 -6.30 16.12
C PHE A 224 18.76 -4.78 16.34
N LEU A 225 17.88 -4.30 17.24
CA LEU A 225 17.66 -2.85 17.37
C LEU A 225 18.90 -2.11 17.87
N GLY A 226 19.62 -2.65 18.85
CA GLY A 226 20.83 -2.03 19.40
C GLY A 226 21.87 -1.73 18.32
N PRO A 227 22.35 -2.73 17.56
CA PRO A 227 23.27 -2.52 16.45
C PRO A 227 22.71 -1.59 15.36
N VAL A 228 21.44 -1.75 14.97
CA VAL A 228 20.81 -0.94 13.90
C VAL A 228 20.70 0.53 14.30
N LEU A 229 20.34 0.84 15.54
CA LEU A 229 20.29 2.22 16.04
C LEU A 229 21.70 2.81 16.20
N ALA A 230 22.66 2.03 16.69
CA ALA A 230 24.05 2.46 16.85
C ALA A 230 24.68 2.82 15.51
N HIS A 231 24.41 2.05 14.45
CA HIS A 231 24.97 2.23 13.12
C HIS A 231 23.96 2.79 12.10
N LEU A 232 22.90 3.47 12.55
CA LEU A 232 21.85 3.98 11.67
C LEU A 232 22.45 4.93 10.61
N PRO A 233 22.39 4.59 9.31
CA PRO A 233 23.04 5.38 8.26
C PRO A 233 22.15 6.54 7.82
N VAL A 234 21.94 7.52 8.71
CA VAL A 234 21.06 8.68 8.47
C VAL A 234 21.45 9.45 7.20
N HIS A 235 22.75 9.54 6.89
CA HIS A 235 23.21 10.16 5.66
C HIS A 235 22.78 9.39 4.40
N LEU A 236 22.83 8.05 4.41
CA LEU A 236 22.35 7.25 3.27
C LEU A 236 20.83 7.38 3.11
N ILE A 237 20.09 7.41 4.21
CA ILE A 237 18.64 7.67 4.21
C ILE A 237 18.36 9.06 3.61
N GLY A 238 19.15 10.07 3.98
CA GLY A 238 19.06 11.42 3.40
C GLY A 238 19.34 11.46 1.89
N LEU A 239 20.32 10.67 1.40
CA LEU A 239 20.62 10.58 -0.04
C LEU A 239 19.43 10.05 -0.86
N CYS A 240 18.56 9.22 -0.28
CA CYS A 240 17.33 8.78 -0.94
C CYS A 240 16.35 9.93 -1.22
N GLY A 241 16.49 11.07 -0.53
CA GLY A 241 15.75 12.30 -0.82
C GLY A 241 16.13 12.92 -2.16
N ILE A 242 17.31 12.65 -2.71
CA ILE A 242 17.71 13.10 -4.06
C ILE A 242 16.79 12.47 -5.13
N LEU A 243 16.23 11.29 -4.86
CA LEU A 243 15.29 10.63 -5.78
C LEU A 243 13.86 11.17 -5.67
N GLY A 244 13.60 12.06 -4.69
CA GLY A 244 12.31 12.69 -4.44
C GLY A 244 11.93 12.73 -2.95
N ALA A 245 11.00 13.62 -2.59
CA ALA A 245 10.40 13.63 -1.25
C ALA A 245 9.54 12.37 -1.03
N SER A 246 8.83 11.94 -2.07
CA SER A 246 8.03 10.71 -2.08
C SER A 246 8.85 9.44 -1.78
N SER A 247 10.09 9.33 -2.27
CA SER A 247 10.97 8.20 -1.99
C SER A 247 11.47 8.20 -0.55
N LEU A 248 11.76 9.37 0.02
CA LEU A 248 12.11 9.50 1.43
C LEU A 248 10.95 9.06 2.34
N LEU A 249 9.72 9.50 2.05
CA LEU A 249 8.52 9.06 2.78
C LEU A 249 8.30 7.55 2.67
N ALA A 250 8.45 6.96 1.48
CA ALA A 250 8.33 5.52 1.28
C ALA A 250 9.39 4.75 2.10
N LEU A 251 10.63 5.23 2.14
CA LEU A 251 11.70 4.66 2.96
C LEU A 251 11.41 4.77 4.46
N THR A 252 10.82 5.88 4.91
CA THR A 252 10.42 6.01 6.33
C THR A 252 9.32 5.01 6.71
N ALA A 253 8.38 4.71 5.81
CA ALA A 253 7.36 3.70 6.05
C ALA A 253 7.98 2.30 6.20
N ASP A 254 8.94 1.94 5.35
CA ASP A 254 9.68 0.69 5.44
C ASP A 254 10.52 0.61 6.73
N LEU A 255 11.15 1.71 7.13
CA LEU A 255 11.91 1.77 8.38
C LEU A 255 11.00 1.57 9.61
N ILE A 256 9.79 2.16 9.62
CA ILE A 256 8.80 1.91 10.68
C ILE A 256 8.42 0.43 10.70
N SER A 257 8.17 -0.21 9.55
CA SER A 257 7.90 -1.65 9.48
C SER A 257 9.01 -2.48 10.11
N LEU A 258 10.27 -2.16 9.79
CA LEU A 258 11.44 -2.86 10.30
C LEU A 258 11.61 -2.68 11.81
N LEU A 259 11.49 -1.44 12.31
CA LEU A 259 11.67 -1.10 13.72
C LEU A 259 10.57 -1.67 14.61
N THR A 260 9.36 -1.87 14.08
CA THR A 260 8.19 -2.38 14.82
C THR A 260 7.96 -3.88 14.64
N LEU A 261 8.89 -4.61 14.04
CA LEU A 261 8.83 -6.08 13.90
C LEU A 261 8.56 -6.85 15.19
N PRO A 262 9.02 -6.44 16.40
CA PRO A 262 8.67 -7.12 17.65
C PRO A 262 7.17 -7.20 17.90
N PHE A 263 6.45 -6.10 17.61
CA PHE A 263 5.00 -6.07 17.73
C PHE A 263 4.35 -7.01 16.73
N PHE A 264 4.88 -7.08 15.51
CA PHE A 264 4.40 -8.03 14.52
C PHE A 264 4.60 -9.48 14.95
N ALA A 265 5.78 -9.82 15.48
CA ALA A 265 6.07 -11.17 15.98
C ALA A 265 5.16 -11.55 17.16
N CYS A 266 5.00 -10.65 18.15
CA CYS A 266 4.09 -10.87 19.28
C CYS A 266 2.64 -11.00 18.83
N TYR A 267 2.20 -10.17 17.88
CA TYR A 267 0.87 -10.25 17.28
C TYR A 267 0.63 -11.58 16.57
N VAL A 268 1.57 -12.05 15.75
CA VAL A 268 1.45 -13.34 15.05
C VAL A 268 1.37 -14.48 16.06
N ALA A 269 2.25 -14.51 17.06
CA ALA A 269 2.22 -15.51 18.12
C ALA A 269 0.88 -15.49 18.89
N ALA A 270 0.41 -14.32 19.31
CA ALA A 270 -0.87 -14.18 20.00
C ALA A 270 -2.06 -14.60 19.11
N THR A 271 -2.01 -14.28 17.81
CA THR A 271 -3.03 -14.69 16.83
C THR A 271 -3.09 -16.21 16.66
N LEU A 272 -1.93 -16.87 16.60
CA LEU A 272 -1.85 -18.33 16.51
C LEU A 272 -2.42 -19.00 17.76
N VAL A 273 -2.01 -18.54 18.94
CA VAL A 273 -2.52 -19.05 20.23
C VAL A 273 -4.04 -18.82 20.34
N TYR A 274 -4.52 -17.64 19.97
CA TYR A 274 -5.94 -17.33 19.94
C TYR A 274 -6.72 -18.27 19.01
N ARG A 275 -6.25 -18.44 17.77
CA ARG A 275 -6.89 -19.32 16.78
C ARG A 275 -6.89 -20.78 17.23
N TRP A 276 -5.79 -21.26 17.81
CA TRP A 276 -5.72 -22.60 18.38
C TRP A 276 -6.68 -22.76 19.55
N SER A 277 -6.75 -21.78 20.46
CA SER A 277 -7.67 -21.82 21.60
C SER A 277 -9.14 -21.85 21.16
N LEU A 278 -9.53 -21.07 20.15
CA LEU A 278 -10.87 -21.10 19.57
C LEU A 278 -11.22 -22.47 18.96
N SER A 279 -10.29 -23.03 18.16
CA SER A 279 -10.47 -24.33 17.52
C SER A 279 -10.61 -25.44 18.56
N THR A 280 -9.74 -25.45 19.56
CA THR A 280 -9.78 -26.42 20.66
C THR A 280 -11.05 -26.28 21.48
N LEU A 281 -11.45 -25.05 21.84
CA LEU A 281 -12.66 -24.79 22.60
C LEU A 281 -13.91 -25.26 21.83
N SER A 282 -13.98 -25.01 20.53
CA SER A 282 -15.07 -25.48 19.65
C SER A 282 -15.11 -27.02 19.57
N ALA A 283 -13.95 -27.67 19.42
CA ALA A 283 -13.86 -29.13 19.40
C ALA A 283 -14.30 -29.74 20.74
N LEU A 284 -13.83 -29.20 21.87
CA LEU A 284 -14.18 -29.68 23.20
C LEU A 284 -15.64 -29.40 23.56
N PHE A 285 -16.21 -28.29 23.10
CA PHE A 285 -17.64 -28.01 23.24
C PHE A 285 -18.50 -29.04 22.50
N ASN A 286 -18.05 -29.52 21.34
CA ASN A 286 -18.72 -30.62 20.65
C ASN A 286 -18.62 -31.92 21.46
N VAL A 287 -17.46 -32.26 22.03
CA VAL A 287 -17.28 -33.43 22.90
C VAL A 287 -18.21 -33.35 24.11
N PHE A 288 -18.28 -32.20 24.78
CA PHE A 288 -19.17 -31.95 25.92
C PHE A 288 -20.65 -32.18 25.56
N ARG A 289 -21.05 -31.88 24.31
CA ARG A 289 -22.41 -32.13 23.80
C ARG A 289 -22.63 -33.55 23.27
N GLY A 290 -21.64 -34.44 23.35
CA GLY A 290 -21.69 -35.77 22.75
C GLY A 290 -21.73 -35.76 21.23
N ARG A 291 -21.02 -34.80 20.60
CA ARG A 291 -20.98 -34.63 19.14
C ARG A 291 -19.54 -34.66 18.63
N LYS A 292 -19.33 -35.18 17.41
CA LYS A 292 -18.05 -35.26 16.73
C LYS A 292 -18.13 -34.62 15.35
N TYR A 293 -17.10 -33.86 14.96
CA TYR A 293 -16.97 -33.38 13.58
C TYR A 293 -16.49 -34.53 12.68
N ASN A 294 -17.24 -34.81 11.61
CA ASN A 294 -16.89 -35.82 10.62
C ASN A 294 -16.29 -35.14 9.38
N PRO A 295 -14.97 -35.22 9.14
CA PRO A 295 -14.34 -34.56 7.99
C PRO A 295 -14.83 -35.11 6.65
N LEU A 296 -15.20 -36.39 6.59
CA LEU A 296 -15.68 -37.03 5.35
C LEU A 296 -17.03 -36.49 4.87
N ARG A 297 -17.84 -35.93 5.79
CA ARG A 297 -19.18 -35.40 5.50
C ARG A 297 -19.31 -33.91 5.83
N SER A 298 -18.22 -33.25 6.21
CA SER A 298 -18.15 -31.84 6.60
C SER A 298 -19.28 -31.40 7.54
N ARG A 299 -19.66 -32.25 8.51
CA ARG A 299 -20.76 -31.98 9.43
C ARG A 299 -20.52 -32.53 10.83
N VAL A 300 -21.20 -31.96 11.82
CA VAL A 300 -21.17 -32.41 13.21
C VAL A 300 -22.26 -33.47 13.43
N GLU A 301 -21.85 -34.67 13.83
CA GLU A 301 -22.73 -35.83 14.05
C GLU A 301 -22.76 -36.21 15.55
N PRO A 302 -23.86 -36.78 16.07
CA PRO A 302 -23.87 -37.36 17.40
C PRO A 302 -22.84 -38.50 17.47
N ALA A 303 -22.09 -38.58 18.57
CA ALA A 303 -21.09 -39.60 18.80
C ALA A 303 -21.21 -40.16 20.22
N THR A 304 -21.05 -41.47 20.35
CA THR A 304 -20.99 -42.16 21.64
C THR A 304 -19.57 -42.07 22.18
N TYR A 305 -19.39 -41.36 23.30
CA TYR A 305 -18.13 -41.27 24.02
C TYR A 305 -18.21 -42.11 25.29
N ASP A 306 -17.11 -42.75 25.67
CA ASP A 306 -16.98 -43.37 26.99
C ASP A 306 -17.03 -42.30 28.09
N VAL A 307 -17.48 -42.69 29.28
CA VAL A 307 -17.67 -41.78 30.42
C VAL A 307 -16.35 -41.06 30.75
N ASP A 308 -15.22 -41.78 30.74
CA ASP A 308 -13.90 -41.23 31.04
C ASP A 308 -13.47 -40.18 30.01
N ALA A 309 -13.74 -40.42 28.73
CA ALA A 309 -13.42 -39.49 27.65
C ALA A 309 -14.28 -38.22 27.74
N LEU A 310 -15.56 -38.35 28.10
CA LEU A 310 -16.45 -37.23 28.31
C LEU A 310 -16.02 -36.40 29.54
N LEU A 311 -15.64 -37.06 30.63
CA LEU A 311 -15.14 -36.41 31.85
C LEU A 311 -13.87 -35.62 31.54
N LEU A 312 -12.88 -36.23 30.88
CA LEU A 312 -11.63 -35.57 30.51
C LEU A 312 -11.89 -34.38 29.57
N GLY A 313 -12.74 -34.56 28.56
CA GLY A 313 -13.14 -33.49 27.64
C GLY A 313 -13.81 -32.32 28.37
N THR A 314 -14.63 -32.61 29.38
CA THR A 314 -15.30 -31.60 30.21
C THR A 314 -14.30 -30.84 31.08
N ILE A 315 -13.36 -31.52 31.74
CA ILE A 315 -12.32 -30.87 32.56
C ILE A 315 -11.46 -29.95 31.70
N LEU A 316 -11.00 -30.43 30.54
CA LEU A 316 -10.22 -29.62 29.60
C LEU A 316 -11.05 -28.45 29.05
N PHE A 317 -12.34 -28.65 28.78
CA PHE A 317 -13.23 -27.61 28.25
C PHE A 317 -13.36 -26.47 29.25
N VAL A 318 -13.65 -26.81 30.51
CA VAL A 318 -13.77 -25.85 31.61
C VAL A 318 -12.44 -25.12 31.83
N THR A 319 -11.33 -25.86 31.84
CA THR A 319 -9.99 -25.28 32.01
C THR A 319 -9.66 -24.26 30.91
N ILE A 320 -9.80 -24.64 29.63
CA ILE A 320 -9.55 -23.73 28.50
C ILE A 320 -10.55 -22.57 28.48
N SER A 321 -11.82 -22.80 28.85
CA SER A 321 -12.83 -21.74 28.95
C SER A 321 -12.44 -20.66 29.96
N PHE A 322 -11.85 -21.05 31.11
CA PHE A 322 -11.36 -20.09 32.10
C PHE A 322 -10.06 -19.39 31.70
N LEU A 323 -9.24 -20.03 30.86
CA LEU A 323 -8.01 -19.46 30.32
C LEU A 323 -8.27 -18.51 29.13
N PHE A 324 -9.35 -18.74 28.40
CA PHE A 324 -9.66 -18.05 27.15
C PHE A 324 -9.75 -16.52 27.28
N PRO A 325 -10.39 -15.93 28.32
CA PRO A 325 -10.41 -14.48 28.49
C PRO A 325 -9.02 -13.85 28.55
N THR A 326 -8.05 -14.51 29.20
CA THR A 326 -6.64 -14.10 29.22
C THR A 326 -6.07 -14.08 27.80
N LEU A 327 -6.24 -15.16 27.04
CA LEU A 327 -5.73 -15.25 25.66
C LEU A 327 -6.35 -14.18 24.75
N VAL A 328 -7.64 -13.89 24.91
CA VAL A 328 -8.35 -12.81 24.18
C VAL A 328 -7.75 -11.45 24.54
N ALA A 329 -7.51 -11.16 25.82
CA ALA A 329 -6.93 -9.89 26.25
C ALA A 329 -5.55 -9.64 25.62
N PHE A 330 -4.66 -10.65 25.65
CA PHE A 330 -3.35 -10.56 25.00
C PHE A 330 -3.48 -10.38 23.47
N TYR A 331 -4.37 -11.15 22.83
CA TYR A 331 -4.62 -11.02 21.40
C TYR A 331 -5.08 -9.61 21.01
N LEU A 332 -6.08 -9.06 21.71
CA LEU A 332 -6.63 -7.74 21.44
C LEU A 332 -5.61 -6.62 21.68
N ALA A 333 -4.77 -6.73 22.70
CA ALA A 333 -3.71 -5.76 22.98
C ALA A 333 -2.65 -5.70 21.85
N PHE A 334 -2.20 -6.86 21.35
CA PHE A 334 -1.26 -6.88 20.23
C PHE A 334 -1.91 -6.56 18.89
N ALA A 335 -3.17 -6.97 18.68
CA ALA A 335 -3.92 -6.63 17.50
C ALA A 335 -4.15 -5.12 17.39
N SER A 336 -4.57 -4.46 18.47
CA SER A 336 -4.73 -2.99 18.50
C SER A 336 -3.41 -2.25 18.25
N SER A 337 -2.31 -2.71 18.85
CA SER A 337 -0.98 -2.16 18.58
C SER A 337 -0.57 -2.33 17.11
N ARG A 338 -0.86 -3.49 16.50
CA ARG A 338 -0.61 -3.75 15.07
C ARG A 338 -1.44 -2.82 14.19
N LEU A 339 -2.72 -2.63 14.49
CA LEU A 339 -3.60 -1.72 13.75
C LEU A 339 -3.11 -0.27 13.83
N LEU A 340 -2.64 0.16 15.00
CA LEU A 340 -2.05 1.50 15.17
C LEU A 340 -0.82 1.68 14.27
N ILE A 341 0.11 0.73 14.28
CA ILE A 341 1.31 0.78 13.42
C ILE A 341 0.93 0.80 11.94
N LEU A 342 0.00 -0.08 11.52
CA LEU A 342 -0.49 -0.11 10.14
C LEU A 342 -1.19 1.19 9.75
N SER A 343 -1.90 1.84 10.66
CA SER A 343 -2.54 3.14 10.40
C SER A 343 -1.52 4.24 10.12
N VAL A 344 -0.43 4.30 10.87
CA VAL A 344 0.67 5.26 10.66
C VAL A 344 1.33 5.02 9.29
N GLN A 345 1.58 3.75 8.96
CA GLN A 345 2.13 3.39 7.65
C GLN A 345 1.18 3.72 6.51
N ALA A 346 -0.12 3.44 6.69
CA ALA A 346 -1.15 3.78 5.70
C ALA A 346 -1.19 5.29 5.44
N VAL A 347 -1.08 6.12 6.47
CA VAL A 347 -1.02 7.59 6.32
C VAL A 347 0.20 8.02 5.52
N LEU A 348 1.39 7.48 5.80
CA LEU A 348 2.60 7.78 5.04
C LEU A 348 2.47 7.36 3.57
N LEU A 349 2.00 6.14 3.32
CA LEU A 349 1.83 5.63 1.96
C LEU A 349 0.72 6.37 1.19
N MET A 350 -0.34 6.79 1.87
CA MET A 350 -1.38 7.64 1.30
C MET A 350 -0.78 8.99 0.89
N GLY A 351 0.10 9.57 1.72
CA GLY A 351 0.88 10.76 1.38
C GLY A 351 1.73 10.57 0.11
N VAL A 352 2.42 9.43 -0.02
CA VAL A 352 3.18 9.09 -1.24
C VAL A 352 2.26 9.01 -2.46
N SER A 353 1.11 8.34 -2.38
CA SER A 353 0.14 8.29 -3.49
C SER A 353 -0.43 9.66 -3.82
N ALA A 354 -0.73 10.49 -2.82
CA ALA A 354 -1.23 11.85 -3.03
C ALA A 354 -0.19 12.71 -3.77
N LEU A 355 1.10 12.62 -3.39
CA LEU A 355 2.18 13.29 -4.10
C LEU A 355 2.32 12.81 -5.55
N ASN A 356 2.13 11.51 -5.80
CA ASN A 356 2.21 10.93 -7.15
C ASN A 356 1.02 11.27 -8.06
N ALA A 357 -0.15 11.54 -7.49
CA ALA A 357 -1.38 11.86 -8.22
C ALA A 357 -1.72 13.36 -8.24
N PHE A 358 -0.87 14.23 -7.67
CA PHE A 358 -1.19 15.63 -7.48
C PHE A 358 -1.26 16.39 -8.82
N PRO A 359 -2.39 17.03 -9.16
CA PRO A 359 -2.56 17.73 -10.43
C PRO A 359 -1.98 19.16 -10.39
N LEU A 360 -0.68 19.31 -10.07
CA LEU A 360 0.00 20.61 -9.86
C LEU A 360 -0.19 21.54 -11.06
N PHE A 361 0.07 21.04 -12.27
CA PHE A 361 0.04 21.86 -13.47
C PHE A 361 -1.39 22.24 -13.86
N ALA A 362 -2.35 21.33 -13.69
CA ALA A 362 -3.75 21.63 -13.96
C ALA A 362 -4.30 22.70 -12.99
N LEU A 363 -3.92 22.65 -11.71
CA LEU A 363 -4.26 23.68 -10.74
C LEU A 363 -3.62 25.04 -11.09
N LEU A 364 -2.34 25.04 -11.48
CA LEU A 364 -1.64 26.24 -11.91
C LEU A 364 -2.28 26.85 -13.17
N LEU A 365 -2.64 26.03 -14.15
CA LEU A 365 -3.39 26.46 -15.34
C LEU A 365 -4.75 27.02 -14.97
N ARG A 366 -5.48 26.38 -14.05
CA ARG A 366 -6.79 26.84 -13.60
C ARG A 366 -6.72 28.21 -12.91
N PHE A 367 -5.65 28.47 -12.17
CA PHE A 367 -5.39 29.75 -11.52
C PHE A 367 -4.96 30.83 -12.52
N LYS A 368 -3.97 30.54 -13.38
CA LYS A 368 -3.38 31.53 -14.30
C LYS A 368 -4.24 31.80 -15.55
N SER A 369 -4.94 30.81 -16.06
CA SER A 369 -5.71 30.91 -17.30
C SER A 369 -6.90 29.94 -17.31
N PRO A 370 -8.00 30.27 -16.63
CA PRO A 370 -9.19 29.40 -16.52
C PRO A 370 -9.72 28.89 -17.86
N ARG A 371 -9.63 29.73 -18.91
CA ARG A 371 -10.14 29.42 -20.26
C ARG A 371 -9.42 28.26 -20.96
N ARG A 372 -8.23 27.85 -20.49
CA ARG A 372 -7.46 26.72 -21.06
C ARG A 372 -7.94 25.35 -20.59
N LEU A 373 -8.81 25.31 -19.58
CA LEU A 373 -9.40 24.08 -19.04
C LEU A 373 -10.93 24.19 -19.17
N PRO A 374 -11.49 23.91 -20.36
CA PRO A 374 -12.93 23.96 -20.56
C PRO A 374 -13.60 22.81 -19.79
N GLY A 375 -14.52 23.15 -18.90
CA GLY A 375 -15.37 22.20 -18.15
C GLY A 375 -16.81 22.16 -18.63
N GLY A 376 -17.17 23.04 -19.56
CA GLY A 376 -18.50 23.12 -20.17
C GLY A 376 -18.64 24.36 -21.05
N VAL A 377 -19.84 24.52 -21.60
CA VAL A 377 -20.22 25.68 -22.40
C VAL A 377 -21.53 26.21 -21.83
N ASP A 378 -21.55 27.49 -21.49
CA ASP A 378 -22.77 28.20 -21.12
C ASP A 378 -23.25 28.97 -22.37
N LEU A 379 -24.54 28.87 -22.67
CA LEU A 379 -25.20 29.61 -23.75
C LEU A 379 -26.04 30.71 -23.12
N GLU A 380 -25.61 31.96 -23.26
CA GLU A 380 -26.33 33.13 -22.74
C GLU A 380 -27.07 33.80 -23.90
N ALA A 381 -28.35 34.17 -23.72
CA ALA A 381 -29.08 34.95 -24.72
C ALA A 381 -28.52 36.37 -24.77
N CYS A 382 -28.12 36.84 -25.95
CA CYS A 382 -27.64 38.20 -26.13
C CYS A 382 -28.78 39.10 -26.58
N GLU A 383 -29.04 40.15 -25.81
CA GLU A 383 -30.06 41.16 -26.13
C GLU A 383 -29.49 42.35 -26.94
N ASP A 384 -28.20 42.30 -27.30
CA ASP A 384 -27.51 43.43 -27.93
C ASP A 384 -27.78 43.48 -29.45
N VAL A 385 -28.84 44.19 -29.83
CA VAL A 385 -29.33 44.35 -31.23
C VAL A 385 -28.37 45.18 -32.10
N ARG A 386 -27.32 45.79 -31.52
CA ARG A 386 -26.43 46.74 -32.23
C ARG A 386 -25.51 46.08 -33.26
N HIS A 387 -25.14 44.83 -33.06
CA HIS A 387 -24.19 44.12 -33.93
C HIS A 387 -24.87 43.08 -34.83
N TRP A 388 -25.98 42.50 -34.38
CA TRP A 388 -26.74 41.50 -35.11
C TRP A 388 -28.24 41.75 -34.93
N PRO A 389 -29.01 41.90 -36.02
CA PRO A 389 -30.44 42.20 -35.95
C PRO A 389 -31.31 41.01 -35.51
N GLU A 390 -30.76 39.79 -35.51
CA GLU A 390 -31.46 38.57 -35.11
C GLU A 390 -31.07 38.11 -33.69
N ARG A 391 -31.95 37.33 -33.05
CA ARG A 391 -31.68 36.71 -31.74
C ARG A 391 -30.48 35.76 -31.88
N HIS A 392 -29.41 36.04 -31.16
CA HIS A 392 -28.20 35.23 -31.16
C HIS A 392 -27.79 34.83 -29.73
N LEU A 393 -27.13 33.67 -29.62
CA LEU A 393 -26.64 33.12 -28.36
C LEU A 393 -25.15 33.40 -28.23
N HIS A 394 -24.74 33.97 -27.10
CA HIS A 394 -23.33 34.09 -26.73
C HIS A 394 -22.84 32.75 -26.17
N LEU A 395 -21.87 32.17 -26.86
CA LEU A 395 -21.21 30.96 -26.43
C LEU A 395 -20.05 31.30 -25.50
N ARG A 396 -20.18 30.97 -24.20
CA ARG A 396 -19.17 31.24 -23.19
C ARG A 396 -18.61 29.93 -22.65
N SER A 397 -17.28 29.78 -22.68
CA SER A 397 -16.63 28.61 -22.08
C SER A 397 -16.64 28.71 -20.55
N ARG A 398 -17.17 27.68 -19.90
CA ARG A 398 -17.13 27.53 -18.44
C ARG A 398 -15.88 26.75 -18.03
N PRO A 399 -15.03 27.27 -17.16
CA PRO A 399 -13.83 26.56 -16.73
C PRO A 399 -14.17 25.39 -15.80
N VAL A 400 -13.35 24.33 -15.83
CA VAL A 400 -13.46 23.17 -14.92
C VAL A 400 -13.43 23.63 -13.45
N SER A 401 -14.21 22.99 -12.58
CA SER A 401 -14.22 23.26 -11.15
C SER A 401 -12.96 22.71 -10.46
N TYR A 402 -12.54 23.34 -9.35
CA TYR A 402 -11.40 22.84 -8.57
C TYR A 402 -11.64 21.42 -8.05
N LEU A 403 -12.87 21.10 -7.65
CA LEU A 403 -13.26 19.75 -7.20
C LEU A 403 -13.08 18.71 -8.32
N ALA A 404 -13.45 19.04 -9.56
CA ALA A 404 -13.27 18.13 -10.68
C ALA A 404 -11.78 17.88 -11.00
N ILE A 405 -10.91 18.89 -10.84
CA ILE A 405 -9.45 18.72 -10.97
C ILE A 405 -8.89 17.85 -9.83
N LEU A 406 -9.36 18.07 -8.60
CA LEU A 406 -8.93 17.32 -7.41
C LEU A 406 -9.59 15.94 -7.27
N SER A 407 -10.50 15.57 -8.17
CA SER A 407 -11.18 14.27 -8.15
C SER A 407 -10.19 13.10 -8.17
N SER A 408 -9.06 13.24 -8.87
CA SER A 408 -8.00 12.22 -8.89
C SER A 408 -7.39 11.97 -7.51
N LEU A 409 -7.29 12.99 -6.65
CA LEU A 409 -6.83 12.84 -5.27
C LEU A 409 -7.93 12.26 -4.39
N LEU A 410 -9.19 12.66 -4.59
CA LEU A 410 -10.32 12.12 -3.83
C LEU A 410 -10.47 10.61 -4.02
N VAL A 411 -10.25 10.10 -5.24
CA VAL A 411 -10.24 8.65 -5.52
C VAL A 411 -9.17 7.92 -4.69
N VAL A 412 -7.97 8.50 -4.56
CA VAL A 412 -6.90 7.94 -3.72
C VAL A 412 -7.33 7.88 -2.25
N PHE A 413 -7.97 8.92 -1.73
CA PHE A 413 -8.46 8.92 -0.34
C PHE A 413 -9.61 7.93 -0.12
N ASP A 414 -10.55 7.86 -1.05
CA ASP A 414 -11.72 6.99 -0.96
C ASP A 414 -11.35 5.50 -1.04
N GLU A 415 -10.35 5.15 -1.85
CA GLU A 415 -9.83 3.78 -1.91
C GLU A 415 -9.22 3.35 -0.57
N PHE A 416 -8.45 4.25 0.05
CA PHE A 416 -7.81 4.01 1.35
C PHE A 416 -8.80 3.92 2.52
N LEU A 417 -9.85 4.74 2.49
CA LEU A 417 -10.90 4.78 3.51
C LEU A 417 -12.08 3.87 3.17
N SER A 418 -11.92 2.98 2.18
CA SER A 418 -13.03 2.18 1.68
C SER A 418 -13.66 1.32 2.80
N PRO A 419 -14.98 1.43 3.04
CA PRO A 419 -15.65 0.68 4.11
C PRO A 419 -15.48 -0.83 3.98
N ARG A 420 -15.37 -1.32 2.73
CA ARG A 420 -15.12 -2.73 2.41
C ARG A 420 -13.75 -3.20 2.92
N GLY A 421 -12.72 -2.35 2.82
CA GLY A 421 -11.40 -2.64 3.36
C GLY A 421 -11.43 -2.78 4.88
N LEU A 422 -12.09 -1.83 5.56
CA LEU A 422 -12.27 -1.86 7.01
C LEU A 422 -13.05 -3.08 7.48
N LEU A 423 -14.12 -3.45 6.79
CA LEU A 423 -14.90 -4.68 7.05
C LEU A 423 -14.06 -5.95 6.89
N LYS A 424 -13.18 -6.02 5.89
CA LYS A 424 -12.26 -7.16 5.73
C LYS A 424 -11.25 -7.24 6.86
N VAL A 425 -10.69 -6.11 7.31
CA VAL A 425 -9.77 -6.05 8.45
C VAL A 425 -10.50 -6.53 9.72
N LEU A 426 -11.73 -6.08 9.95
CA LEU A 426 -12.55 -6.51 11.08
C LEU A 426 -12.85 -8.02 11.03
N GLY A 427 -13.21 -8.56 9.85
CA GLY A 427 -13.42 -9.99 9.66
C GLY A 427 -12.16 -10.82 9.92
N SER A 428 -10.99 -10.33 9.51
CA SER A 428 -9.70 -10.97 9.80
C SER A 428 -9.36 -10.97 11.30
N LEU A 429 -9.67 -9.89 12.01
CA LEU A 429 -9.51 -9.82 13.47
C LEU A 429 -10.40 -10.85 14.18
N LEU A 430 -11.69 -10.88 13.84
CA LEU A 430 -12.64 -11.81 14.47
C LEU A 430 -12.31 -13.28 14.19
N SER A 431 -11.76 -13.58 13.01
CA SER A 431 -11.39 -14.95 12.62
C SER A 431 -9.99 -15.38 13.08
N GLY A 432 -9.22 -14.49 13.73
CA GLY A 432 -7.83 -14.77 14.08
C GLY A 432 -6.94 -15.02 12.86
N ARG A 433 -7.22 -14.35 11.74
CA ARG A 433 -6.34 -14.35 10.56
C ARG A 433 -5.31 -13.24 10.70
N VAL A 434 -4.05 -13.57 10.44
CA VAL A 434 -2.94 -12.62 10.50
C VAL A 434 -3.13 -11.55 9.43
N ILE A 435 -3.13 -10.29 9.86
CA ILE A 435 -3.06 -9.13 8.99
C ILE A 435 -1.57 -8.81 8.78
N TRP A 436 -1.07 -8.98 7.55
CA TRP A 436 0.33 -8.69 7.24
C TRP A 436 0.56 -7.24 6.87
#